data_AF-A0A964PCD9-F1
#
_entry.id   AF-A0A964PCD9-F1
#
_cell.length_a   1.000
_cell.length_b   1.000
_cell.length_c   1.000
_cell.angle_alpha   90.00
_cell.angle_beta   90.00
_cell.angle_gamma   90.00
#
_symmetry.space_group_name_H-M   'P 1'
#
loop_
_entity.id
_entity.type
_entity.pdbx_description
1 polymer ?
#
loop_
_entity_poly.entity_id
_entity_poly.type
_entity_poly.pdbx_seq_one_letter_code
_entity_poly.pdbx_strand_id
1 'polypeptide(L)'
;MRCKLTLAVLMVFGLFVGLGLTQPQPGKDPKDKDKKDPPTIEKLTEPDSFKDDLKTVREAGLKGDGPDLIEYFRQRTLKAPDPKAIAVLVKQLGDEDFDTREKAFTTLVGMGASAMAGIKQGENDPDLEVRKRLADLKQRIDTKAEPILQSAAARCIAKLKPQGAADGLMAFLPFSSDPMVVDEICKTLGAVAVVNGKIEPVILKSLDDQVAVKRGAAGEALARAGVKEELPNVKKLLKDTDVSVRYRICMAMLTHKDKDIVPVMIDLLADMTPNQLWPIEEALLRLAGDKAPIGSLGNDAAARKTYRDAWSKWYATNAANIDMARLSQENIYLGYTMIVQHNNRIGAGGGGNVGEIFELDKDKNLRWKISIPVGYPVDAQYVGGNRVVVAEYQGGRVTERDTIKGEIKWDYQCGGNPFSVQRLSNGNTFVAMQGRLIEVDRNKNEVWSYQRPNQDMQRARKLPNGEVAFITNVGQYIRMDPRNQKVSKQFNVIAPQIIFGSIDVLPNGHVLVAQFGQGRVTEYNQDGGQVGNPIVIAQPNSVVRLPNGNNLVTSYQQRQVYEFNGAQQVWNFQTDGIVFVARRR
;
A
#
# COMPACT_ATOMS: atom_id res chain seq x y z
N MET A 1 29.76 40.63 54.90
CA MET A 1 31.13 40.23 55.27
C MET A 1 31.24 38.72 55.25
N ARG A 2 32.39 38.22 54.80
CA ARG A 2 32.75 36.84 54.46
C ARG A 2 32.96 35.94 55.70
N CYS A 3 32.81 34.62 55.50
CA CYS A 3 33.73 33.52 55.82
C CYS A 3 32.94 32.20 55.96
N LYS A 4 33.37 30.97 55.63
CA LYS A 4 34.43 30.31 54.84
C LYS A 4 34.53 28.88 55.44
N LEU A 5 34.56 27.85 54.59
CA LEU A 5 35.26 26.54 54.75
C LEU A 5 34.73 25.55 55.82
N THR A 6 34.73 24.21 55.67
CA THR A 6 35.58 23.28 54.88
C THR A 6 34.92 21.90 54.72
N LEU A 7 35.31 21.20 53.64
CA LEU A 7 35.09 19.79 53.30
C LEU A 7 35.74 18.82 54.32
N ALA A 8 35.13 17.66 54.57
CA ALA A 8 35.80 16.49 55.16
C ALA A 8 35.45 15.22 54.38
N VAL A 9 36.48 14.61 53.80
CA VAL A 9 36.50 13.32 53.11
C VAL A 9 36.93 12.27 54.12
N LEU A 10 36.23 11.13 54.19
CA LEU A 10 36.65 9.98 54.98
C LEU A 10 36.91 8.80 54.02
N MET A 11 38.20 8.49 53.84
CA MET A 11 38.71 7.28 53.25
C MET A 11 38.57 6.11 54.24
N VAL A 12 38.19 4.94 53.74
CA VAL A 12 38.51 3.66 54.38
C VAL A 12 39.34 2.86 53.37
N PHE A 13 40.59 2.61 53.73
CA PHE A 13 41.51 1.71 53.05
C PHE A 13 41.63 0.43 53.88
N GLY A 14 41.59 -0.71 53.21
CA GLY A 14 41.83 -2.04 53.78
C GLY A 14 42.28 -3.03 52.73
N LEU A 15 43.60 -3.01 52.46
CA LEU A 15 44.52 -4.11 52.10
C LEU A 15 44.03 -5.29 51.24
N PHE A 16 44.66 -5.44 50.06
CA PHE A 16 45.21 -6.72 49.61
C PHE A 16 46.51 -6.52 48.80
N VAL A 17 47.63 -7.00 49.35
CA VAL A 17 48.88 -7.41 48.68
C VAL A 17 48.61 -8.84 48.15
N GLY A 18 48.98 -9.33 46.98
CA GLY A 18 49.97 -8.98 45.96
C GLY A 18 50.58 -10.33 45.51
N LEU A 19 50.52 -10.66 44.20
CA LEU A 19 51.45 -11.51 43.44
C LEU A 19 50.87 -11.72 42.03
N GLY A 20 51.60 -11.23 41.03
CA GLY A 20 51.14 -11.16 39.65
C GLY A 20 51.22 -12.49 38.89
N LEU A 21 50.37 -12.63 37.88
CA LEU A 21 50.61 -13.43 36.69
C LEU A 21 49.91 -12.77 35.48
N THR A 22 50.62 -12.85 34.37
CA THR A 22 50.38 -12.35 33.02
C THR A 22 48.94 -12.40 32.48
N GLN A 23 48.55 -11.37 31.73
CA GLN A 23 47.32 -11.33 30.94
C GLN A 23 47.27 -12.50 29.93
N PRO A 24 46.14 -13.23 29.83
CA PRO A 24 45.97 -14.20 28.75
C PRO A 24 45.55 -13.50 27.46
N GLN A 25 46.30 -13.76 26.39
CA GLN A 25 45.86 -13.51 25.02
C GLN A 25 44.60 -14.34 24.70
N PRO A 26 43.71 -13.86 23.81
CA PRO A 26 42.50 -14.59 23.44
C PRO A 26 42.87 -15.88 22.71
N GLY A 27 42.59 -17.02 23.36
CA GLY A 27 42.71 -18.34 22.78
C GLY A 27 41.72 -18.51 21.61
N LYS A 28 42.22 -19.09 20.52
CA LYS A 28 41.39 -19.64 19.44
C LYS A 28 40.58 -20.80 20.01
N ASP A 29 39.28 -20.64 20.13
CA ASP A 29 38.37 -21.74 20.49
C ASP A 29 38.24 -22.72 19.31
N PRO A 30 38.51 -24.02 19.49
CA PRO A 30 38.40 -25.02 18.44
C PRO A 30 36.97 -25.55 18.32
N LYS A 31 36.01 -24.68 17.96
CA LYS A 31 34.64 -25.08 17.53
C LYS A 31 34.04 -24.17 16.45
N ASP A 32 34.88 -23.60 15.59
CA ASP A 32 34.45 -22.77 14.45
C ASP A 32 34.18 -23.64 13.19
N LYS A 33 33.39 -24.71 13.33
CA LYS A 33 32.99 -25.59 12.20
C LYS A 33 31.49 -25.72 11.94
N ASP A 34 30.63 -25.05 12.72
CA ASP A 34 29.17 -25.06 12.51
C ASP A 34 28.55 -23.65 12.44
N LYS A 35 29.28 -22.66 11.92
CA LYS A 35 28.62 -21.46 11.40
C LYS A 35 27.94 -21.84 10.09
N LYS A 36 26.67 -22.25 10.17
CA LYS A 36 25.79 -22.25 9.01
C LYS A 36 25.85 -20.85 8.40
N ASP A 37 26.15 -20.78 7.11
CA ASP A 37 26.02 -19.56 6.33
C ASP A 37 24.65 -18.92 6.63
N PRO A 38 24.56 -17.57 6.66
CA PRO A 38 23.28 -16.91 6.76
C PRO A 38 22.34 -17.50 5.69
N PRO A 39 21.09 -17.84 6.04
CA PRO A 39 20.21 -18.55 5.14
C PRO A 39 20.17 -17.80 3.81
N THR A 40 20.55 -18.51 2.74
CA THR A 40 20.37 -18.05 1.38
C THR A 40 18.92 -17.61 1.27
N ILE A 41 18.68 -16.44 0.67
CA ILE A 41 17.32 -15.93 0.44
C ILE A 41 16.60 -16.95 -0.44
N GLU A 42 15.93 -17.92 0.18
CA GLU A 42 14.92 -18.72 -0.49
C GLU A 42 13.90 -17.73 -1.03
N LYS A 43 13.59 -17.83 -2.33
CA LYS A 43 12.55 -17.03 -2.99
C LYS A 43 11.30 -17.05 -2.12
N LEU A 44 11.03 -15.93 -1.45
CA LEU A 44 9.83 -15.71 -0.67
C LEU A 44 8.65 -15.84 -1.63
N THR A 45 7.89 -16.91 -1.46
CA THR A 45 6.67 -17.18 -2.21
C THR A 45 5.51 -16.55 -1.45
N GLU A 46 4.59 -15.90 -2.18
CA GLU A 46 3.35 -15.36 -1.60
C GLU A 46 2.60 -16.45 -0.82
N PRO A 47 1.91 -16.12 0.28
CA PRO A 47 1.12 -17.09 1.03
C PRO A 47 0.12 -17.79 0.09
N ASP A 48 0.07 -19.12 0.16
CA ASP A 48 -0.70 -19.96 -0.77
C ASP A 48 -2.21 -19.76 -0.57
N SER A 49 -2.79 -18.74 -1.21
CA SER A 49 -4.22 -18.44 -1.22
C SER A 49 -5.04 -19.39 -2.09
N PHE A 50 -4.38 -20.36 -2.74
CA PHE A 50 -5.00 -21.23 -3.75
C PHE A 50 -6.26 -21.93 -3.22
N LYS A 51 -6.29 -22.33 -1.95
CA LYS A 51 -7.48 -22.98 -1.37
C LYS A 51 -8.68 -22.04 -1.28
N ASP A 52 -8.46 -20.78 -0.90
CA ASP A 52 -9.52 -19.77 -0.77
C ASP A 52 -9.98 -19.27 -2.14
N ASP A 53 -9.05 -19.11 -3.08
CA ASP A 53 -9.34 -18.77 -4.47
C ASP A 53 -10.14 -19.90 -5.14
N LEU A 54 -9.75 -21.17 -4.94
CA LEU A 54 -10.47 -22.33 -5.46
C LEU A 54 -11.86 -22.46 -4.84
N LYS A 55 -12.02 -22.11 -3.57
CA LYS A 55 -13.34 -22.04 -2.93
C LYS A 55 -14.22 -20.99 -3.60
N THR A 56 -13.70 -19.77 -3.78
CA THR A 56 -14.41 -18.66 -4.47
C THR A 56 -14.86 -19.08 -5.87
N VAL A 57 -13.95 -19.71 -6.63
CA VAL A 57 -14.22 -20.24 -7.97
C VAL A 57 -15.34 -21.29 -7.96
N ARG A 58 -15.31 -22.23 -7.02
CA ARG A 58 -16.31 -23.30 -6.90
C ARG A 58 -17.67 -22.80 -6.44
N GLU A 59 -17.71 -21.82 -5.54
CA GLU A 59 -18.95 -21.17 -5.10
C GLU A 59 -19.66 -20.44 -6.26
N ALA A 60 -18.90 -20.00 -7.27
CA ALA A 60 -19.42 -19.43 -8.51
C ALA A 60 -19.81 -20.49 -9.57
N GLY A 61 -19.75 -21.79 -9.24
CA GLY A 61 -20.18 -22.88 -10.12
C GLY A 61 -19.11 -23.38 -11.12
N LEU A 62 -17.87 -22.92 -11.01
CA LEU A 62 -16.74 -23.42 -11.80
C LEU A 62 -16.11 -24.66 -11.16
N LYS A 63 -15.53 -25.55 -11.96
CA LYS A 63 -14.76 -26.72 -11.46
C LYS A 63 -13.46 -26.28 -10.80
N GLY A 64 -12.85 -25.22 -11.34
CA GLY A 64 -11.58 -24.66 -10.89
C GLY A 64 -10.35 -25.46 -11.31
N ASP A 65 -10.48 -26.29 -12.35
CA ASP A 65 -9.35 -26.87 -13.06
C ASP A 65 -8.84 -25.94 -14.16
N GLY A 66 -7.62 -26.19 -14.65
CA GLY A 66 -6.96 -25.29 -15.60
C GLY A 66 -7.77 -25.00 -16.87
N PRO A 67 -8.26 -26.01 -17.60
CA PRO A 67 -9.12 -25.80 -18.77
C PRO A 67 -10.40 -25.03 -18.49
N ASP A 68 -11.09 -25.33 -17.38
CA ASP A 68 -12.32 -24.66 -16.97
C ASP A 68 -12.11 -23.16 -16.71
N LEU A 69 -11.00 -22.82 -16.03
CA LEU A 69 -10.64 -21.43 -15.76
C LEU A 69 -10.25 -20.66 -17.03
N ILE A 70 -9.54 -21.29 -17.97
CA ILE A 70 -9.24 -20.65 -19.27
C ILE A 70 -10.54 -20.40 -20.04
N GLU A 71 -11.45 -21.37 -20.05
CA GLU A 71 -12.73 -21.24 -20.75
C GLU A 71 -13.60 -20.14 -20.13
N TYR A 72 -13.58 -19.99 -18.81
CA TYR A 72 -14.24 -18.87 -18.11
C TYR A 72 -13.83 -17.50 -18.69
N PHE A 73 -12.52 -17.28 -18.91
CA PHE A 73 -12.00 -16.04 -19.51
C PHE A 73 -12.30 -15.94 -21.02
N ARG A 74 -12.20 -17.06 -21.76
CA ARG A 74 -12.52 -17.08 -23.20
C ARG A 74 -13.97 -16.72 -23.49
N GLN A 75 -14.91 -17.22 -22.69
CA GLN A 75 -16.34 -16.89 -22.84
C GLN A 75 -16.64 -15.40 -22.62
N ARG A 76 -15.76 -14.70 -21.91
CA ARG A 76 -15.86 -13.25 -21.62
C ARG A 76 -14.95 -12.42 -22.52
N THR A 77 -14.26 -13.07 -23.46
CA THR A 77 -13.42 -12.43 -24.48
C THR A 77 -14.24 -12.26 -25.75
N LEU A 78 -13.97 -11.21 -26.52
CA LEU A 78 -14.56 -11.06 -27.85
C LEU A 78 -14.32 -12.29 -28.73
N LYS A 79 -15.40 -12.91 -29.21
CA LYS A 79 -15.43 -13.40 -30.59
C LYS A 79 -15.76 -12.19 -31.47
N ALA A 80 -14.73 -11.40 -31.82
CA ALA A 80 -14.78 -10.20 -32.67
C ALA A 80 -16.19 -9.70 -33.05
N PRO A 81 -16.91 -8.98 -32.18
CA PRO A 81 -18.07 -8.22 -32.60
C PRO A 81 -17.59 -7.12 -33.53
N ASP A 82 -18.22 -7.04 -34.69
CA ASP A 82 -17.96 -6.03 -35.69
C ASP A 82 -18.20 -4.63 -35.06
N PRO A 83 -17.17 -3.75 -35.00
CA PRO A 83 -17.33 -2.38 -34.50
C PRO A 83 -18.48 -1.64 -35.18
N LYS A 84 -18.76 -1.95 -36.46
CA LYS A 84 -19.92 -1.40 -37.18
C LYS A 84 -21.23 -1.90 -36.63
N ALA A 85 -21.33 -3.19 -36.28
CA ALA A 85 -22.52 -3.76 -35.67
C ALA A 85 -22.79 -3.15 -34.29
N ILE A 86 -21.76 -2.91 -33.48
CA ILE A 86 -21.92 -2.22 -32.19
C ILE A 86 -22.37 -0.77 -32.42
N ALA A 87 -21.77 -0.05 -33.36
CA ALA A 87 -22.19 1.33 -33.67
C ALA A 87 -23.66 1.40 -34.13
N VAL A 88 -24.13 0.41 -34.89
CA VAL A 88 -25.54 0.29 -35.28
C VAL A 88 -26.42 0.08 -34.05
N LEU A 89 -26.06 -0.85 -33.16
CA LEU A 89 -26.81 -1.10 -31.91
C LEU A 89 -26.85 0.14 -31.01
N VAL A 90 -25.73 0.87 -30.90
CA VAL A 90 -25.66 2.12 -30.12
C VAL A 90 -26.61 3.16 -30.70
N LYS A 91 -26.65 3.33 -32.02
CA LYS A 91 -27.60 4.23 -32.68
C LYS A 91 -29.06 3.80 -32.45
N GLN A 92 -29.32 2.49 -32.48
CA GLN A 92 -30.65 1.92 -32.23
C GLN A 92 -31.14 2.11 -30.79
N LEU A 93 -30.27 2.50 -29.84
CA LEU A 93 -30.72 2.89 -28.50
C LEU A 93 -31.56 4.18 -28.49
N GLY A 94 -31.49 4.99 -29.53
CA GLY A 94 -32.28 6.21 -29.72
C GLY A 94 -33.39 6.08 -30.76
N ASP A 95 -33.69 4.85 -31.23
CA ASP A 95 -34.76 4.62 -32.22
C ASP A 95 -36.12 5.10 -31.69
N GLU A 96 -37.08 5.49 -32.53
CA GLU A 96 -38.42 5.88 -32.07
C GLU A 96 -39.25 4.66 -31.62
N ASP A 97 -38.96 3.49 -32.19
CA ASP A 97 -39.61 2.23 -31.86
C ASP A 97 -39.05 1.60 -30.57
N PHE A 98 -39.92 1.30 -29.62
CA PHE A 98 -39.52 0.76 -28.32
C PHE A 98 -38.88 -0.63 -28.45
N ASP A 99 -39.44 -1.51 -29.29
CA ASP A 99 -38.95 -2.87 -29.45
C ASP A 99 -37.53 -2.89 -30.04
N THR A 100 -37.25 -1.97 -30.97
CA THR A 100 -35.93 -1.76 -31.56
C THR A 100 -34.92 -1.28 -30.51
N ARG A 101 -35.28 -0.29 -29.67
CA ARG A 101 -34.42 0.17 -28.56
C ARG A 101 -34.14 -0.93 -27.55
N GLU A 102 -35.17 -1.68 -27.15
CA GLU A 102 -35.06 -2.72 -26.13
C GLU A 102 -34.25 -3.92 -26.63
N LYS A 103 -34.42 -4.29 -27.91
CA LYS A 103 -33.60 -5.33 -28.55
C LYS A 103 -32.14 -4.92 -28.65
N ALA A 104 -31.85 -3.66 -29.01
CA ALA A 104 -30.49 -3.14 -29.04
C ALA A 104 -29.86 -3.14 -27.65
N PHE A 105 -30.62 -2.70 -26.64
CA PHE A 105 -30.19 -2.68 -25.25
C PHE A 105 -29.86 -4.08 -24.73
N THR A 106 -30.79 -5.03 -24.87
CA THR A 106 -30.59 -6.42 -24.41
C THR A 106 -29.43 -7.10 -25.14
N THR A 107 -29.24 -6.82 -26.42
CA THR A 107 -28.10 -7.31 -27.21
C THR A 107 -26.78 -6.75 -26.68
N LEU A 108 -26.70 -5.45 -26.39
CA LEU A 108 -25.52 -4.80 -25.81
C LEU A 108 -25.23 -5.28 -24.37
N VAL A 109 -26.27 -5.57 -23.57
CA VAL A 109 -26.10 -6.20 -22.24
C VAL A 109 -25.54 -7.63 -22.38
N GLY A 110 -26.08 -8.42 -23.31
CA GLY A 110 -25.62 -9.79 -23.55
C GLY A 110 -24.20 -9.86 -24.11
N MET A 111 -23.81 -8.84 -24.86
CA MET A 111 -22.44 -8.59 -25.27
C MET A 111 -21.50 -8.35 -24.06
N GLY A 112 -21.95 -7.70 -22.98
CA GLY A 112 -21.13 -7.48 -21.80
C GLY A 112 -19.94 -6.58 -22.10
N ALA A 113 -18.75 -6.93 -21.60
CA ALA A 113 -17.52 -6.16 -21.83
C ALA A 113 -17.18 -5.96 -23.32
N SER A 114 -17.74 -6.80 -24.21
CA SER A 114 -17.57 -6.67 -25.65
C SER A 114 -18.15 -5.40 -26.26
N ALA A 115 -19.19 -4.83 -25.63
CA ALA A 115 -19.84 -3.62 -26.09
C ALA A 115 -19.09 -2.35 -25.68
N MET A 116 -18.10 -2.44 -24.76
CA MET A 116 -17.53 -1.28 -24.06
C MET A 116 -16.88 -0.25 -24.96
N ALA A 117 -16.22 -0.69 -26.05
CA ALA A 117 -15.61 0.24 -27.01
C ALA A 117 -16.67 1.11 -27.72
N GLY A 118 -17.79 0.50 -28.15
CA GLY A 118 -18.88 1.25 -28.76
C GLY A 118 -19.71 2.03 -27.75
N ILE A 119 -19.90 1.51 -26.53
CA ILE A 119 -20.52 2.23 -25.43
C ILE A 119 -19.75 3.52 -25.14
N LYS A 120 -18.41 3.45 -25.04
CA LYS A 120 -17.55 4.61 -24.81
C LYS A 120 -17.63 5.65 -25.93
N GLN A 121 -17.81 5.23 -27.19
CA GLN A 121 -18.01 6.16 -28.30
C GLN A 121 -19.35 6.90 -28.21
N GLY A 122 -20.41 6.20 -27.78
CA GLY A 122 -21.74 6.79 -27.63
C GLY A 122 -21.94 7.63 -26.36
N GLU A 123 -21.00 7.64 -25.41
CA GLU A 123 -21.09 8.49 -24.20
C GLU A 123 -21.22 9.99 -24.55
N ASN A 124 -20.76 10.41 -25.73
CA ASN A 124 -20.86 11.78 -26.25
C ASN A 124 -21.90 11.95 -27.37
N ASP A 125 -22.79 10.97 -27.58
CA ASP A 125 -23.83 11.04 -28.61
C ASP A 125 -24.75 12.26 -28.39
N PRO A 126 -25.20 13.00 -29.41
CA PRO A 126 -26.11 14.14 -29.24
C PRO A 126 -27.49 13.76 -28.66
N ASP A 127 -27.95 12.53 -28.83
CA ASP A 127 -29.22 12.05 -28.29
C ASP A 127 -29.13 11.74 -26.77
N LEU A 128 -30.01 12.36 -25.99
CA LEU A 128 -30.09 12.15 -24.55
C LEU A 128 -30.54 10.72 -24.18
N GLU A 129 -31.42 10.11 -24.96
CA GLU A 129 -31.90 8.74 -24.72
C GLU A 129 -30.77 7.72 -24.93
N VAL A 130 -30.00 7.88 -26.02
CA VAL A 130 -28.79 7.09 -26.27
C VAL A 130 -27.82 7.21 -25.09
N ARG A 131 -27.48 8.43 -24.65
CA ARG A 131 -26.57 8.64 -23.50
C ARG A 131 -27.09 7.99 -22.22
N LYS A 132 -28.39 8.10 -21.90
CA LYS A 132 -28.98 7.50 -20.70
C LYS A 132 -28.92 5.97 -20.74
N ARG A 133 -29.29 5.36 -21.87
CA ARG A 133 -29.25 3.90 -22.02
C ARG A 133 -27.83 3.35 -22.00
N LEU A 134 -26.87 4.08 -22.56
CA LEU A 134 -25.46 3.72 -22.48
C LEU A 134 -24.92 3.79 -21.04
N ALA A 135 -25.37 4.76 -20.24
CA ALA A 135 -25.04 4.83 -18.82
C ALA A 135 -25.61 3.63 -18.03
N ASP A 136 -26.87 3.24 -18.28
CA ASP A 136 -27.48 2.04 -17.68
C ASP A 136 -26.78 0.75 -18.16
N LEU A 137 -26.48 0.64 -19.46
CA LEU A 137 -25.70 -0.47 -20.02
C LEU A 137 -24.36 -0.63 -19.31
N LYS A 138 -23.61 0.46 -19.19
CA LYS A 138 -22.33 0.49 -18.49
C LYS A 138 -22.50 0.05 -17.04
N GLN A 139 -23.47 0.61 -16.32
CA GLN A 139 -23.77 0.22 -14.94
C GLN A 139 -24.11 -1.27 -14.82
N ARG A 140 -24.91 -1.85 -15.73
CA ARG A 140 -25.28 -3.28 -15.69
C ARG A 140 -24.12 -4.19 -16.06
N ILE A 141 -23.29 -3.78 -17.02
CA ILE A 141 -22.07 -4.51 -17.40
C ILE A 141 -21.08 -4.49 -16.22
N ASP A 142 -20.89 -3.34 -15.60
CA ASP A 142 -20.02 -3.18 -14.42
C ASP A 142 -20.58 -3.94 -13.20
N THR A 143 -21.90 -3.94 -12.97
CA THR A 143 -22.54 -4.69 -11.87
C THR A 143 -22.45 -6.21 -12.06
N LYS A 144 -22.36 -6.68 -13.31
CA LYS A 144 -22.09 -8.09 -13.64
C LYS A 144 -20.61 -8.44 -13.67
N ALA A 145 -19.71 -7.45 -13.57
CA ALA A 145 -18.30 -7.76 -13.38
C ALA A 145 -18.17 -8.40 -12.00
N GLU A 146 -17.62 -9.61 -11.96
CA GLU A 146 -17.34 -10.34 -10.71
C GLU A 146 -15.84 -10.21 -10.42
N PRO A 147 -15.31 -9.03 -10.06
CA PRO A 147 -13.88 -8.78 -10.04
C PRO A 147 -13.16 -9.68 -9.02
N ILE A 148 -13.83 -10.02 -7.91
CA ILE A 148 -13.32 -10.98 -6.92
C ILE A 148 -13.14 -12.37 -7.55
N LEU A 149 -14.13 -12.85 -8.31
CA LEU A 149 -14.06 -14.14 -9.00
C LEU A 149 -13.00 -14.13 -10.11
N GLN A 150 -12.95 -13.07 -10.91
CA GLN A 150 -11.97 -12.92 -12.00
C GLN A 150 -10.54 -12.91 -11.45
N SER A 151 -10.28 -12.17 -10.36
CA SER A 151 -8.97 -12.19 -9.71
C SER A 151 -8.64 -13.55 -9.08
N ALA A 152 -9.61 -14.21 -8.42
CA ALA A 152 -9.41 -15.56 -7.86
C ALA A 152 -9.12 -16.60 -8.95
N ALA A 153 -9.85 -16.56 -10.06
CA ALA A 153 -9.62 -17.43 -11.22
C ALA A 153 -8.23 -17.21 -11.84
N ALA A 154 -7.78 -15.96 -11.98
CA ALA A 154 -6.45 -15.63 -12.45
C ALA A 154 -5.35 -16.17 -11.51
N ARG A 155 -5.48 -15.99 -10.19
CA ARG A 155 -4.55 -16.58 -9.20
C ARG A 155 -4.51 -18.10 -9.24
N CYS A 156 -5.66 -18.75 -9.41
CA CYS A 156 -5.72 -20.20 -9.64
C CYS A 156 -4.95 -20.61 -10.92
N ILE A 157 -5.10 -19.87 -12.02
CA ILE A 157 -4.31 -20.08 -13.24
C ILE A 157 -2.81 -19.90 -12.98
N ALA A 158 -2.40 -18.87 -12.22
CA ALA A 158 -1.00 -18.63 -11.88
C ALA A 158 -0.36 -19.83 -11.16
N LYS A 159 -1.13 -20.49 -10.27
CA LYS A 159 -0.71 -21.68 -9.54
C LYS A 159 -0.69 -22.93 -10.43
N LEU A 160 -1.76 -23.17 -11.19
CA LEU A 160 -1.95 -24.38 -11.99
C LEU A 160 -1.12 -24.39 -13.28
N LYS A 161 -0.82 -23.21 -13.82
CA LYS A 161 -0.08 -22.99 -15.08
C LYS A 161 -0.56 -23.85 -16.26
N PRO A 162 -1.88 -23.92 -16.54
CA PRO A 162 -2.40 -24.72 -17.64
C PRO A 162 -1.89 -24.22 -19.00
N GLN A 163 -1.69 -25.14 -19.93
CA GLN A 163 -1.33 -24.80 -21.31
C GLN A 163 -2.39 -23.90 -21.95
N GLY A 164 -1.96 -22.84 -22.65
CA GLY A 164 -2.86 -21.85 -23.26
C GLY A 164 -3.41 -20.81 -22.29
N ALA A 165 -2.93 -20.78 -21.03
CA ALA A 165 -3.27 -19.73 -20.06
C ALA A 165 -2.90 -18.33 -20.57
N ALA A 166 -1.68 -18.17 -21.09
CA ALA A 166 -1.20 -16.89 -21.60
C ALA A 166 -2.12 -16.35 -22.71
N ASP A 167 -2.53 -17.20 -23.66
CA ASP A 167 -3.45 -16.84 -24.73
C ASP A 167 -4.82 -16.39 -24.19
N GLY A 168 -5.42 -17.19 -23.31
CA GLY A 168 -6.75 -16.90 -22.76
C GLY A 168 -6.79 -15.58 -21.99
N LEU A 169 -5.79 -15.36 -21.13
CA LEU A 169 -5.67 -14.15 -20.32
C LEU A 169 -5.34 -12.91 -21.16
N MET A 170 -4.38 -13.02 -22.09
CA MET A 170 -4.01 -11.91 -22.96
C MET A 170 -5.16 -11.50 -23.88
N ALA A 171 -5.96 -12.48 -24.32
CA ALA A 171 -7.15 -12.22 -25.12
C ALA A 171 -8.25 -11.53 -24.30
N PHE A 172 -8.48 -11.93 -23.05
CA PHE A 172 -9.47 -11.32 -22.17
C PHE A 172 -9.10 -9.90 -21.70
N LEU A 173 -7.81 -9.63 -21.49
CA LEU A 173 -7.31 -8.42 -20.83
C LEU A 173 -7.91 -7.08 -21.32
N PRO A 174 -8.12 -6.82 -22.63
CA PRO A 174 -8.73 -5.59 -23.13
C PRO A 174 -10.19 -5.37 -22.68
N PHE A 175 -10.84 -6.41 -22.18
CA PHE A 175 -12.26 -6.42 -21.78
C PHE A 175 -12.45 -6.23 -20.27
N SER A 176 -11.36 -6.13 -19.50
CA SER A 176 -11.44 -5.82 -18.08
C SER A 176 -11.39 -4.32 -17.84
N SER A 177 -12.48 -3.74 -17.33
CA SER A 177 -12.53 -2.34 -16.87
C SER A 177 -12.03 -2.17 -15.44
N ASP A 178 -12.01 -3.25 -14.65
CA ASP A 178 -11.61 -3.21 -13.23
C ASP A 178 -10.07 -3.22 -13.09
N PRO A 179 -9.47 -2.18 -12.45
CA PRO A 179 -8.02 -2.11 -12.27
C PRO A 179 -7.41 -3.24 -11.44
N MET A 180 -8.14 -3.80 -10.46
CA MET A 180 -7.70 -4.93 -9.64
C MET A 180 -7.58 -6.19 -10.49
N VAL A 181 -8.57 -6.43 -11.36
CA VAL A 181 -8.56 -7.58 -12.27
C VAL A 181 -7.45 -7.45 -13.31
N VAL A 182 -7.27 -6.26 -13.90
CA VAL A 182 -6.17 -5.98 -14.83
C VAL A 182 -4.81 -6.25 -14.18
N ASP A 183 -4.59 -5.74 -12.96
CA ASP A 183 -3.34 -5.95 -12.23
C ASP A 183 -3.07 -7.43 -11.92
N GLU A 184 -4.10 -8.16 -11.48
CA GLU A 184 -4.00 -9.60 -11.20
C GLU A 184 -3.72 -10.41 -12.47
N ILE A 185 -4.36 -10.09 -13.60
CA ILE A 185 -4.08 -10.76 -14.88
C ILE A 185 -2.65 -10.49 -15.33
N CYS A 186 -2.16 -9.25 -15.24
CA CYS A 186 -0.77 -8.92 -15.60
C CYS A 186 0.25 -9.68 -14.73
N LYS A 187 0.00 -9.79 -13.41
CA LYS A 187 0.82 -10.63 -12.51
C LYS A 187 0.78 -12.10 -12.92
N THR A 188 -0.42 -12.61 -13.20
CA THR A 188 -0.65 -14.00 -13.62
C THR A 188 0.06 -14.32 -14.92
N LEU A 189 0.03 -13.40 -15.90
CA LEU A 189 0.76 -13.53 -17.16
C LEU A 189 2.26 -13.70 -16.91
N GLY A 190 2.85 -13.04 -15.91
CA GLY A 190 4.25 -13.28 -15.51
C GLY A 190 4.51 -14.69 -14.97
N ALA A 191 3.54 -15.33 -14.31
CA ALA A 191 3.66 -16.69 -13.80
C ALA A 191 3.55 -17.77 -14.90
N VAL A 192 2.85 -17.46 -16.00
CA VAL A 192 2.60 -18.35 -17.15
C VAL A 192 3.31 -17.93 -18.44
N ALA A 193 4.17 -16.89 -18.40
CA ALA A 193 4.87 -16.38 -19.58
C ALA A 193 5.87 -17.39 -20.16
N VAL A 194 6.39 -18.29 -19.32
CA VAL A 194 7.40 -19.29 -19.68
C VAL A 194 6.87 -20.67 -19.30
N VAL A 195 6.72 -21.53 -20.30
CA VAL A 195 6.29 -22.92 -20.16
C VAL A 195 7.40 -23.81 -20.71
N ASN A 196 7.86 -24.77 -19.91
CA ASN A 196 8.97 -25.68 -20.26
C ASN A 196 10.23 -24.93 -20.73
N GLY A 197 10.55 -23.80 -20.10
CA GLY A 197 11.71 -22.96 -20.42
C GLY A 197 11.59 -22.15 -21.72
N LYS A 198 10.44 -22.19 -22.40
CA LYS A 198 10.18 -21.39 -23.61
C LYS A 198 9.15 -20.31 -23.31
N ILE A 199 9.38 -19.13 -23.89
CA ILE A 199 8.44 -18.02 -23.81
C ILE A 199 7.22 -18.36 -24.66
N GLU A 200 6.04 -18.17 -24.10
CA GLU A 200 4.77 -18.34 -24.82
C GLU A 200 4.70 -17.36 -26.01
N PRO A 201 4.42 -17.82 -27.25
CA PRO A 201 4.47 -16.97 -28.45
C PRO A 201 3.57 -15.73 -28.38
N VAL A 202 2.42 -15.84 -27.70
CA VAL A 202 1.49 -14.73 -27.51
C VAL A 202 2.09 -13.58 -26.70
N ILE A 203 3.01 -13.87 -25.77
CA ILE A 203 3.70 -12.84 -24.98
C ILE A 203 4.63 -12.02 -25.87
N LEU A 204 5.46 -12.69 -26.68
CA LEU A 204 6.38 -12.02 -27.60
C LEU A 204 5.61 -11.20 -28.65
N LYS A 205 4.58 -11.79 -29.26
CA LYS A 205 3.73 -11.08 -30.24
C LYS A 205 3.05 -9.85 -29.62
N SER A 206 2.68 -9.91 -28.35
CA SER A 206 1.93 -8.84 -27.69
C SER A 206 2.77 -7.61 -27.35
N LEU A 207 4.11 -7.70 -27.39
CA LEU A 207 4.99 -6.53 -27.23
C LEU A 207 4.73 -5.44 -28.28
N ASP A 208 4.30 -5.84 -29.48
CA ASP A 208 4.01 -4.95 -30.62
C ASP A 208 2.49 -4.88 -30.94
N ASP A 209 1.62 -5.28 -29.99
CA ASP A 209 0.16 -5.26 -30.21
C ASP A 209 -0.36 -3.82 -30.36
N GLN A 210 -1.39 -3.65 -31.19
CA GLN A 210 -2.05 -2.35 -31.37
C GLN A 210 -2.72 -1.85 -30.07
N VAL A 211 -3.14 -2.77 -29.19
CA VAL A 211 -3.78 -2.46 -27.92
C VAL A 211 -2.74 -2.25 -26.81
N ALA A 212 -2.70 -1.04 -26.24
CA ALA A 212 -1.72 -0.65 -25.22
C ALA A 212 -1.66 -1.58 -24.00
N VAL A 213 -2.82 -2.00 -23.46
CA VAL A 213 -2.86 -2.87 -22.26
C VAL A 213 -2.13 -4.20 -22.48
N LYS A 214 -2.16 -4.74 -23.72
CA LYS A 214 -1.46 -5.98 -24.07
C LYS A 214 0.06 -5.78 -24.15
N ARG A 215 0.52 -4.66 -24.73
CA ARG A 215 1.95 -4.30 -24.76
C ARG A 215 2.51 -4.19 -23.34
N GLY A 216 1.83 -3.43 -22.48
CA GLY A 216 2.22 -3.28 -21.08
C GLY A 216 2.23 -4.61 -20.32
N ALA A 217 1.22 -5.45 -20.51
CA ALA A 217 1.14 -6.75 -19.86
C ALA A 217 2.21 -7.73 -20.33
N ALA A 218 2.53 -7.74 -21.63
CA ALA A 218 3.60 -8.56 -22.19
C ALA A 218 4.97 -8.17 -21.62
N GLY A 219 5.28 -6.88 -21.59
CA GLY A 219 6.54 -6.41 -21.03
C GLY A 219 6.65 -6.65 -19.53
N GLU A 220 5.58 -6.44 -18.76
CA GLU A 220 5.53 -6.79 -17.34
C GLU A 220 5.70 -8.30 -17.10
N ALA A 221 5.03 -9.13 -17.91
CA ALA A 221 5.12 -10.58 -17.80
C ALA A 221 6.57 -11.07 -17.99
N LEU A 222 7.27 -10.55 -19.01
CA LEU A 222 8.68 -10.88 -19.26
C LEU A 222 9.60 -10.39 -18.14
N ALA A 223 9.38 -9.16 -17.64
CA ALA A 223 10.14 -8.61 -16.52
C ALA A 223 9.94 -9.46 -15.24
N ARG A 224 8.69 -9.83 -14.91
CA ARG A 224 8.38 -10.66 -13.73
C ARG A 224 8.90 -12.09 -13.85
N ALA A 225 8.83 -12.68 -15.04
CA ALA A 225 9.36 -14.01 -15.32
C ALA A 225 10.90 -14.05 -15.25
N GLY A 226 11.57 -12.89 -15.27
CA GLY A 226 13.02 -12.80 -15.17
C GLY A 226 13.74 -13.25 -16.44
N VAL A 227 13.08 -13.15 -17.60
CA VAL A 227 13.63 -13.51 -18.91
C VAL A 227 14.64 -12.44 -19.33
N LYS A 228 15.92 -12.68 -19.04
CA LYS A 228 16.99 -11.71 -19.23
C LYS A 228 17.20 -11.36 -20.70
N GLU A 229 17.00 -12.33 -21.58
CA GLU A 229 17.17 -12.22 -23.02
C GLU A 229 16.20 -11.20 -23.62
N GLU A 230 15.02 -11.02 -23.01
CA GLU A 230 13.98 -10.11 -23.51
C GLU A 230 13.98 -8.74 -22.81
N LEU A 231 14.79 -8.53 -21.76
CA LEU A 231 14.88 -7.22 -21.11
C LEU A 231 15.18 -6.06 -22.07
N PRO A 232 16.03 -6.20 -23.12
CA PRO A 232 16.20 -5.15 -24.11
C PRO A 232 14.90 -4.78 -24.86
N ASN A 233 14.03 -5.74 -25.14
CA ASN A 233 12.73 -5.48 -25.78
C ASN A 233 11.73 -4.88 -24.79
N VAL A 234 11.72 -5.33 -23.54
CA VAL A 234 10.93 -4.70 -22.45
C VAL A 234 11.33 -3.23 -22.28
N LYS A 235 12.64 -2.92 -22.31
CA LYS A 235 13.14 -1.54 -22.22
C LYS A 235 12.67 -0.62 -23.35
N LYS A 236 12.39 -1.14 -24.55
CA LYS A 236 11.84 -0.32 -25.64
C LYS A 236 10.49 0.29 -25.25
N LEU A 237 9.70 -0.43 -24.46
CA LEU A 237 8.39 0.03 -23.98
C LEU A 237 8.46 1.15 -22.93
N LEU A 238 9.64 1.44 -22.36
CA LEU A 238 9.84 2.67 -21.57
C LEU A 238 9.66 3.94 -22.42
N LYS A 239 9.71 3.81 -23.75
CA LYS A 239 9.47 4.88 -24.73
C LYS A 239 8.14 4.71 -25.47
N ASP A 240 7.24 3.85 -24.98
CA ASP A 240 5.93 3.63 -25.61
C ASP A 240 5.13 4.94 -25.65
N THR A 241 4.33 5.11 -26.70
CA THR A 241 3.50 6.31 -26.88
C THR A 241 2.41 6.40 -25.81
N ASP A 242 1.94 5.27 -25.28
CA ASP A 242 0.94 5.20 -24.24
C ASP A 242 1.57 5.31 -22.84
N VAL A 243 1.10 6.29 -22.06
CA VAL A 243 1.56 6.57 -20.68
C VAL A 243 1.38 5.35 -19.76
N SER A 244 0.29 4.60 -19.93
CA SER A 244 -0.01 3.44 -19.08
C SER A 244 0.97 2.29 -19.31
N VAL A 245 1.48 2.14 -20.53
CA VAL A 245 2.53 1.17 -20.87
C VAL A 245 3.83 1.59 -20.19
N ARG A 246 4.27 2.85 -20.36
CA ARG A 246 5.49 3.36 -19.71
C ARG A 246 5.44 3.17 -18.19
N TYR A 247 4.32 3.51 -17.55
CA TYR A 247 4.09 3.31 -16.13
C TYR A 247 4.25 1.85 -15.72
N ARG A 248 3.54 0.94 -16.39
CA ARG A 248 3.52 -0.48 -16.03
C ARG A 248 4.92 -1.10 -16.15
N ILE A 249 5.65 -0.79 -17.22
CA ILE A 249 7.01 -1.27 -17.42
C ILE A 249 7.96 -0.69 -16.39
N CYS A 250 7.84 0.60 -16.09
CA CYS A 250 8.63 1.24 -15.04
C CYS A 250 8.44 0.54 -13.69
N MET A 251 7.20 0.25 -13.30
CA MET A 251 6.88 -0.45 -12.05
C MET A 251 7.42 -1.89 -12.04
N ALA A 252 7.25 -2.62 -13.14
CA ALA A 252 7.74 -4.00 -13.26
C ALA A 252 9.28 -4.08 -13.22
N MET A 253 9.98 -3.04 -13.69
CA MET A 253 11.44 -2.98 -13.72
C MET A 253 12.09 -2.47 -12.43
N LEU A 254 11.32 -2.00 -11.44
CA LEU A 254 11.87 -1.57 -10.13
C LEU A 254 12.71 -2.68 -9.47
N THR A 255 12.27 -3.93 -9.54
CA THR A 255 12.97 -5.09 -8.95
C THR A 255 14.26 -5.45 -9.69
N HIS A 256 14.39 -5.02 -10.96
CA HIS A 256 15.59 -5.22 -11.78
C HIS A 256 16.66 -4.18 -11.50
N LYS A 257 16.35 -3.14 -10.71
CA LYS A 257 17.29 -2.07 -10.32
C LYS A 257 17.91 -1.37 -11.53
N ASP A 258 17.12 -1.24 -12.60
CA ASP A 258 17.59 -0.67 -13.85
C ASP A 258 17.54 0.87 -13.80
N LYS A 259 18.69 1.53 -13.95
CA LYS A 259 18.77 3.00 -13.88
C LYS A 259 18.01 3.70 -15.00
N ASP A 260 17.72 3.02 -16.11
CA ASP A 260 17.02 3.59 -17.27
C ASP A 260 15.57 3.98 -16.93
N ILE A 261 15.00 3.44 -15.86
CA ILE A 261 13.64 3.78 -15.43
C ILE A 261 13.55 5.15 -14.74
N VAL A 262 14.66 5.67 -14.19
CA VAL A 262 14.64 6.94 -13.42
C VAL A 262 14.18 8.14 -14.25
N PRO A 263 14.72 8.41 -15.45
CA PRO A 263 14.21 9.53 -16.26
C PRO A 263 12.73 9.34 -16.64
N VAL A 264 12.28 8.10 -16.85
CA VAL A 264 10.89 7.78 -17.19
C VAL A 264 9.98 8.02 -15.99
N MET A 265 10.38 7.61 -14.78
CA MET A 265 9.70 7.93 -13.53
C MET A 265 9.47 9.44 -13.39
N ILE A 266 10.51 10.23 -13.68
CA ILE A 266 10.42 11.68 -13.63
C ILE A 266 9.38 12.17 -14.64
N ASP A 267 9.48 11.79 -15.91
CA ASP A 267 8.53 12.25 -16.94
C ASP A 267 7.08 11.86 -16.62
N LEU A 268 6.85 10.67 -16.07
CA LEU A 268 5.52 10.21 -15.67
C LEU A 268 4.85 11.14 -14.64
N LEU A 269 5.61 11.84 -13.79
CA LEU A 269 5.06 12.80 -12.82
C LEU A 269 4.17 13.86 -13.47
N ALA A 270 4.40 14.20 -14.75
CA ALA A 270 3.57 15.17 -15.48
C ALA A 270 2.33 14.53 -16.15
N ASP A 271 2.42 13.25 -16.53
CA ASP A 271 1.50 12.59 -17.46
C ASP A 271 0.34 11.84 -16.79
N MET A 272 0.40 11.63 -15.47
CA MET A 272 -0.59 10.82 -14.74
C MET A 272 -1.32 11.58 -13.63
N THR A 273 -2.35 10.93 -13.06
CA THR A 273 -3.10 11.48 -11.93
C THR A 273 -2.35 11.24 -10.61
N PRO A 274 -2.45 12.13 -9.59
CA PRO A 274 -1.72 11.99 -8.33
C PRO A 274 -1.91 10.64 -7.62
N ASN A 275 -3.12 10.06 -7.69
CA ASN A 275 -3.43 8.77 -7.06
C ASN A 275 -2.65 7.59 -7.67
N GLN A 276 -2.15 7.73 -8.90
CA GLN A 276 -1.35 6.70 -9.58
C GLN A 276 0.15 6.98 -9.46
N LEU A 277 0.53 8.21 -9.10
CA LEU A 277 1.93 8.66 -9.10
C LEU A 277 2.66 8.38 -7.79
N TRP A 278 1.96 8.10 -6.70
CA TRP A 278 2.61 7.87 -5.42
C TRP A 278 3.71 6.78 -5.44
N PRO A 279 3.60 5.65 -6.16
CA PRO A 279 4.68 4.65 -6.16
C PRO A 279 5.94 5.17 -6.87
N ILE A 280 5.73 6.01 -7.89
CA ILE A 280 6.80 6.64 -8.66
C ILE A 280 7.49 7.72 -7.83
N GLU A 281 6.69 8.61 -7.22
CA GLU A 281 7.20 9.67 -6.37
C GLU A 281 7.95 9.08 -5.16
N GLU A 282 7.41 8.05 -4.52
CA GLU A 282 8.07 7.32 -3.43
C GLU A 282 9.41 6.71 -3.89
N ALA A 283 9.45 6.07 -5.05
CA ALA A 283 10.69 5.51 -5.58
C ALA A 283 11.74 6.61 -5.84
N LEU A 284 11.35 7.72 -6.44
CA LEU A 284 12.23 8.87 -6.68
C LEU A 284 12.75 9.48 -5.37
N LEU A 285 11.87 9.64 -4.38
CA LEU A 285 12.21 10.16 -3.06
C LEU A 285 13.19 9.25 -2.32
N ARG A 286 13.01 7.93 -2.38
CA ARG A 286 13.98 6.96 -1.85
C ARG A 286 15.35 7.06 -2.53
N LEU A 287 15.37 7.19 -3.86
CA LEU A 287 16.63 7.36 -4.59
C LEU A 287 17.35 8.64 -4.18
N ALA A 288 16.61 9.74 -4.01
CA ALA A 288 17.18 11.04 -3.66
C ALA A 288 17.56 11.20 -2.18
N GLY A 289 16.80 10.59 -1.26
CA GLY A 289 16.94 10.82 0.17
C GLY A 289 16.84 12.31 0.51
N ASP A 290 17.72 12.79 1.39
CA ASP A 290 17.76 14.20 1.83
C ASP A 290 18.08 15.21 0.71
N LYS A 291 18.45 14.73 -0.50
CA LYS A 291 18.69 15.59 -1.68
C LYS A 291 17.45 15.75 -2.57
N ALA A 292 16.31 15.20 -2.17
CA ALA A 292 15.08 15.32 -2.94
C ALA A 292 14.69 16.80 -3.19
N PRO A 293 14.13 17.12 -4.37
CA PRO A 293 13.52 18.42 -4.60
C PRO A 293 12.41 18.72 -3.59
N ILE A 294 12.41 19.95 -3.06
CA ILE A 294 11.31 20.45 -2.23
C ILE A 294 10.10 20.72 -3.13
N GLY A 295 8.97 20.07 -2.84
CA GLY A 295 7.74 20.21 -3.62
C GLY A 295 6.78 19.05 -3.40
N SER A 296 5.71 19.00 -4.20
CA SER A 296 4.77 17.89 -4.27
C SER A 296 4.10 17.86 -5.65
N LEU A 297 3.48 16.73 -5.99
CA LEU A 297 2.68 16.57 -7.22
C LEU A 297 1.60 17.65 -7.43
N GLY A 298 1.03 18.20 -6.36
CA GLY A 298 -0.09 19.12 -6.44
C GLY A 298 -1.37 18.52 -7.04
N ASN A 299 -2.38 19.36 -7.31
CA ASN A 299 -3.72 18.91 -7.76
C ASN A 299 -4.01 19.22 -9.23
N ASP A 300 -3.12 19.91 -9.93
CA ASP A 300 -3.29 20.29 -11.33
C ASP A 300 -2.05 19.92 -12.16
N ALA A 301 -2.20 19.98 -13.49
CA ALA A 301 -1.15 19.60 -14.42
C ALA A 301 0.06 20.55 -14.40
N ALA A 302 -0.14 21.83 -14.07
CA ALA A 302 0.93 22.81 -14.02
C ALA A 302 1.87 22.55 -12.83
N ALA A 303 1.30 22.30 -11.64
CA ALA A 303 2.04 21.92 -10.45
C ALA A 303 2.85 20.63 -10.67
N ARG A 304 2.23 19.62 -11.30
CA ARG A 304 2.93 18.38 -11.67
C ARG A 304 4.10 18.62 -12.62
N LYS A 305 3.93 19.48 -13.62
CA LYS A 305 5.01 19.85 -14.54
C LYS A 305 6.15 20.56 -13.82
N THR A 306 5.85 21.50 -12.91
CA THR A 306 6.87 22.17 -12.09
C THR A 306 7.63 21.18 -11.21
N TYR A 307 6.93 20.25 -10.56
CA TYR A 307 7.55 19.25 -9.71
C TYR A 307 8.42 18.28 -10.52
N ARG A 308 7.93 17.85 -11.70
CA ARG A 308 8.70 17.09 -12.68
C ARG A 308 9.98 17.82 -13.08
N ASP A 309 9.90 19.10 -13.43
CA ASP A 309 11.06 19.89 -13.85
C ASP A 309 12.11 20.00 -12.72
N ALA A 310 11.67 20.11 -11.46
CA ALA A 310 12.56 20.08 -10.29
C ALA A 310 13.28 18.72 -10.15
N TRP A 311 12.55 17.62 -10.39
CA TRP A 311 13.13 16.27 -10.45
C TRP A 311 14.10 16.10 -11.63
N SER A 312 13.79 16.63 -12.82
CA SER A 312 14.70 16.61 -13.97
C SER A 312 16.01 17.34 -13.66
N LYS A 313 15.94 18.49 -12.98
CA LYS A 313 17.12 19.23 -12.51
C LYS A 313 17.94 18.43 -11.49
N TRP A 314 17.26 17.78 -10.54
CA TRP A 314 17.92 16.88 -9.59
C TRP A 314 18.63 15.74 -10.32
N TYR A 315 17.97 15.08 -11.28
CA TYR A 315 18.54 13.97 -12.03
C TYR A 315 19.76 14.38 -12.83
N ALA A 316 19.72 15.54 -13.52
CA ALA A 316 20.86 16.08 -14.26
C ALA A 316 22.13 16.25 -13.39
N THR A 317 21.96 16.49 -12.08
CA THR A 317 23.08 16.66 -11.14
C THR A 317 23.46 15.36 -10.42
N ASN A 318 22.54 14.41 -10.25
CA ASN A 318 22.72 13.25 -9.38
C ASN A 318 22.78 11.91 -10.11
N ALA A 319 22.49 11.83 -11.42
CA ALA A 319 22.36 10.59 -12.19
C ALA A 319 23.52 9.59 -11.99
N ALA A 320 24.77 10.07 -11.98
CA ALA A 320 25.95 9.23 -11.80
C ALA A 320 25.99 8.51 -10.42
N ASN A 321 25.42 9.14 -9.39
CA ASN A 321 25.50 8.70 -8.00
C ASN A 321 24.22 8.00 -7.51
N ILE A 322 23.26 7.74 -8.40
CA ILE A 322 22.03 7.05 -8.02
C ILE A 322 22.36 5.62 -7.63
N ASP A 323 22.02 5.27 -6.39
CA ASP A 323 22.11 3.92 -5.86
C ASP A 323 20.74 3.23 -5.92
N MET A 324 20.59 2.35 -6.91
CA MET A 324 19.36 1.57 -7.11
C MET A 324 19.15 0.53 -5.99
N ALA A 325 20.14 0.24 -5.15
CA ALA A 325 19.95 -0.59 -3.97
C ALA A 325 19.02 0.05 -2.93
N ARG A 326 18.86 1.38 -2.95
CA ARG A 326 17.88 2.09 -2.12
C ARG A 326 16.43 1.69 -2.40
N LEU A 327 16.12 1.20 -3.60
CA LEU A 327 14.80 0.66 -3.95
C LEU A 327 14.58 -0.76 -3.41
N SER A 328 15.65 -1.50 -3.09
CA SER A 328 15.56 -2.82 -2.46
C SER A 328 15.49 -2.79 -0.95
N GLN A 329 15.84 -1.66 -0.33
CA GLN A 329 15.56 -1.45 1.08
C GLN A 329 14.07 -1.04 1.20
N GLU A 330 13.28 -2.01 1.69
CA GLU A 330 11.87 -1.86 2.10
C GLU A 330 10.81 -1.97 0.98
N ASN A 331 10.93 -2.99 0.12
CA ASN A 331 9.83 -3.53 -0.71
C ASN A 331 9.70 -5.06 -0.60
N ILE A 332 10.35 -5.68 0.38
CA ILE A 332 10.00 -7.03 0.78
C ILE A 332 8.89 -6.82 1.80
N TYR A 333 7.69 -7.34 1.54
CA TYR A 333 6.75 -7.60 2.61
C TYR A 333 7.40 -8.68 3.48
N LEU A 334 8.23 -8.27 4.44
CA LEU A 334 9.07 -9.15 5.25
C LEU A 334 8.23 -10.07 6.14
N GLY A 335 6.93 -9.76 6.27
CA GLY A 335 6.00 -10.45 7.15
C GLY A 335 6.22 -10.08 8.61
N TYR A 336 7.03 -9.05 8.87
CA TYR A 336 7.37 -8.61 10.21
C TYR A 336 6.29 -7.66 10.73
N THR A 337 5.90 -7.82 11.99
CA THR A 337 4.83 -7.02 12.61
C THR A 337 5.40 -6.13 13.67
N MET A 338 5.38 -4.82 13.44
CA MET A 338 5.63 -3.84 14.50
C MET A 338 4.36 -3.60 15.29
N ILE A 339 4.47 -3.62 16.61
CA ILE A 339 3.37 -3.41 17.56
C ILE A 339 3.74 -2.27 18.49
N VAL A 340 2.82 -1.33 18.66
CA VAL A 340 2.90 -0.27 19.67
C VAL A 340 1.88 -0.61 20.76
N GLN A 341 2.37 -0.80 21.98
CA GLN A 341 1.53 -1.11 23.13
C GLN A 341 1.89 -0.27 24.35
N HIS A 342 0.97 -0.27 25.31
CA HIS A 342 1.24 0.16 26.67
C HIS A 342 1.08 -1.03 27.61
N ASN A 343 2.20 -1.54 28.12
CA ASN A 343 2.19 -2.58 29.13
C ASN A 343 1.76 -1.95 30.46
N ASN A 344 0.69 -2.48 31.03
CA ASN A 344 0.15 -2.05 32.32
C ASN A 344 -0.06 -3.24 33.27
N ARG A 345 0.55 -4.39 32.96
CA ARG A 345 0.43 -5.61 33.77
C ARG A 345 1.30 -5.48 35.01
N ILE A 346 0.72 -5.76 36.18
CA ILE A 346 1.41 -5.82 37.47
C ILE A 346 1.60 -7.31 37.82
N GLY A 347 2.85 -7.76 38.05
CA GLY A 347 3.19 -9.14 38.44
C GLY A 347 4.36 -9.77 37.67
N ALA A 348 4.64 -11.05 37.90
CA ALA A 348 5.76 -11.77 37.26
C ALA A 348 5.57 -11.84 35.73
N GLY A 349 6.52 -11.26 34.98
CA GLY A 349 6.44 -11.07 33.53
C GLY A 349 5.80 -9.74 33.07
N GLY A 350 5.35 -8.88 33.99
CA GLY A 350 4.84 -7.55 33.69
C GLY A 350 5.95 -6.49 33.65
N GLY A 351 5.96 -5.65 32.61
CA GLY A 351 6.99 -4.61 32.39
C GLY A 351 6.83 -3.33 33.21
N GLY A 352 5.89 -3.29 34.16
CA GLY A 352 5.45 -2.04 34.79
C GLY A 352 4.55 -1.22 33.84
N ASN A 353 4.15 -0.01 34.26
CA ASN A 353 3.33 0.91 33.47
C ASN A 353 4.20 1.59 32.38
N VAL A 354 4.58 0.84 31.33
CA VAL A 354 5.59 1.23 30.34
C VAL A 354 5.06 1.14 28.91
N GLY A 355 5.37 2.15 28.11
CA GLY A 355 5.15 2.10 26.66
C GLY A 355 6.17 1.21 25.99
N GLU A 356 5.75 0.39 25.04
CA GLU A 356 6.65 -0.54 24.34
C GLU A 356 6.38 -0.51 22.85
N ILE A 357 7.46 -0.55 22.08
CA ILE A 357 7.41 -0.77 20.64
C ILE A 357 8.32 -1.95 20.36
N PHE A 358 7.80 -2.94 19.65
CA PHE A 358 8.55 -4.14 19.32
C PHE A 358 8.15 -4.67 17.96
N GLU A 359 9.01 -5.51 17.38
CA GLU A 359 8.76 -6.19 16.13
C GLU A 359 8.81 -7.70 16.30
N LEU A 360 7.89 -8.37 15.64
CA LEU A 360 7.84 -9.81 15.53
C LEU A 360 8.27 -10.26 14.13
N ASP A 361 8.94 -11.40 14.03
CA ASP A 361 9.08 -12.10 12.76
C ASP A 361 7.77 -12.82 12.36
N LYS A 362 7.79 -13.51 11.20
CA LYS A 362 6.63 -14.28 10.68
C LYS A 362 6.18 -15.41 11.63
N ASP A 363 7.11 -15.95 12.41
CA ASP A 363 6.91 -17.05 13.34
C ASP A 363 6.54 -16.54 14.75
N LYS A 364 6.29 -15.22 14.88
CA LYS A 364 5.93 -14.50 16.10
C LYS A 364 7.05 -14.41 17.14
N ASN A 365 8.31 -14.61 16.73
CA ASN A 365 9.44 -14.39 17.62
C ASN A 365 9.78 -12.91 17.68
N LEU A 366 10.18 -12.45 18.88
CA LEU A 366 10.63 -11.09 19.11
C LEU A 366 11.94 -10.83 18.36
N ARG A 367 11.96 -9.83 17.49
CA ARG A 367 13.16 -9.38 16.77
C ARG A 367 13.91 -8.30 17.54
N TRP A 368 13.17 -7.30 18.03
CA TRP A 368 13.68 -6.23 18.86
C TRP A 368 12.53 -5.62 19.66
N LYS A 369 12.89 -4.93 20.75
CA LYS A 369 11.95 -4.23 21.64
C LYS A 369 12.63 -3.00 22.23
N ILE A 370 11.93 -1.88 22.21
CA ILE A 370 12.32 -0.67 22.95
C ILE A 370 11.23 -0.36 23.98
N SER A 371 11.66 0.08 25.16
CA SER A 371 10.79 0.52 26.24
C SER A 371 10.85 2.04 26.35
N ILE A 372 9.70 2.68 26.48
CA ILE A 372 9.50 4.12 26.63
C ILE A 372 8.74 4.32 27.95
N PRO A 373 9.45 4.41 29.09
CA PRO A 373 8.84 4.51 30.42
C PRO A 373 7.98 5.76 30.61
N VAL A 374 8.37 6.84 29.94
CA VAL A 374 7.69 8.14 29.99
C VAL A 374 7.41 8.57 28.56
N GLY A 375 6.16 8.91 28.25
CA GLY A 375 5.76 9.40 26.93
C GLY A 375 4.45 8.84 26.41
N TYR A 376 4.06 7.63 26.83
CA TYR A 376 2.82 6.96 26.40
C TYR A 376 2.75 6.87 24.85
N PRO A 377 3.59 6.03 24.22
CA PRO A 377 3.64 5.89 22.77
C PRO A 377 2.35 5.28 22.24
N VAL A 378 1.72 5.94 21.26
CA VAL A 378 0.39 5.54 20.72
C VAL A 378 0.38 5.28 19.23
N ASP A 379 1.40 5.75 18.50
CA ASP A 379 1.62 5.45 17.09
C ASP A 379 3.12 5.42 16.80
N ALA A 380 3.51 4.63 15.81
CA ALA A 380 4.87 4.61 15.30
C ALA A 380 4.90 4.19 13.83
N GLN A 381 5.89 4.68 13.10
CA GLN A 381 6.15 4.31 11.71
C GLN A 381 7.65 4.10 11.51
N TYR A 382 8.03 3.09 10.73
CA TYR A 382 9.41 2.97 10.25
C TYR A 382 9.80 4.18 9.39
N VAL A 383 11.03 4.64 9.55
CA VAL A 383 11.62 5.75 8.77
C VAL A 383 13.00 5.38 8.20
N GLY A 384 13.26 4.07 8.10
CA GLY A 384 14.49 3.45 7.66
C GLY A 384 14.72 2.12 8.39
N GLY A 385 15.63 1.28 7.88
CA GLY A 385 15.73 -0.14 8.26
C GLY A 385 15.82 -0.44 9.76
N ASN A 386 16.39 0.48 10.56
CA ASN A 386 16.57 0.37 12.01
C ASN A 386 16.08 1.61 12.78
N ARG A 387 15.09 2.37 12.25
CA ARG A 387 14.57 3.56 12.93
C ARG A 387 13.05 3.66 12.85
N VAL A 388 12.47 4.18 13.92
CA VAL A 388 11.04 4.45 14.03
C VAL A 388 10.80 5.89 14.43
N VAL A 389 9.83 6.55 13.81
CA VAL A 389 9.23 7.78 14.34
C VAL A 389 8.04 7.41 15.21
N VAL A 390 7.88 8.07 16.36
CA VAL A 390 6.96 7.69 17.44
C VAL A 390 6.17 8.90 17.91
N ALA A 391 4.85 8.76 18.03
CA ALA A 391 3.98 9.72 18.70
C ALA A 391 3.90 9.38 20.19
N GLU A 392 4.51 10.20 21.05
CA GLU A 392 4.48 10.08 22.50
C GLU A 392 3.35 10.97 23.06
N TYR A 393 2.15 10.42 23.23
CA TYR A 393 0.93 11.15 23.58
C TYR A 393 1.11 11.99 24.85
N GLN A 394 1.45 11.36 25.98
CA GLN A 394 1.66 12.07 27.25
C GLN A 394 2.96 12.89 27.26
N GLY A 395 3.93 12.53 26.42
CA GLY A 395 5.14 13.33 26.21
C GLY A 395 4.89 14.63 25.45
N GLY A 396 3.75 14.76 24.78
CA GLY A 396 3.41 15.92 23.97
C GLY A 396 4.38 16.17 22.82
N ARG A 397 5.02 15.10 22.33
CA ARG A 397 6.15 15.18 21.39
C ARG A 397 6.18 14.00 20.42
N VAL A 398 6.94 14.19 19.36
CA VAL A 398 7.33 13.12 18.43
C VAL A 398 8.82 12.87 18.55
N THR A 399 9.23 11.61 18.51
CA THR A 399 10.65 11.22 18.52
C THR A 399 10.98 10.26 17.38
N GLU A 400 12.13 10.42 16.75
CA GLU A 400 12.77 9.38 15.92
C GLU A 400 13.77 8.64 16.79
N ARG A 401 13.66 7.31 16.83
CA ARG A 401 14.49 6.44 17.69
C ARG A 401 15.10 5.32 16.86
N ASP A 402 16.31 4.90 17.23
CA ASP A 402 16.84 3.64 16.70
C ASP A 402 16.14 2.43 17.35
N THR A 403 16.00 1.34 16.61
CA THR A 403 15.28 0.13 17.07
C THR A 403 16.15 -0.82 17.89
N ILE A 404 17.45 -0.53 18.07
CA ILE A 404 18.39 -1.40 18.79
C ILE A 404 18.41 -1.03 20.28
N LYS A 405 18.60 0.26 20.57
CA LYS A 405 18.73 0.82 21.91
C LYS A 405 17.60 1.78 22.28
N GLY A 406 16.83 2.26 21.30
CA GLY A 406 15.77 3.25 21.55
C GLY A 406 16.28 4.67 21.75
N GLU A 407 17.53 4.97 21.38
CA GLU A 407 18.12 6.31 21.52
C GLU A 407 17.40 7.28 20.59
N ILE A 408 17.07 8.45 21.12
CA ILE A 408 16.45 9.53 20.35
C ILE A 408 17.49 10.10 19.39
N LYS A 409 17.18 10.05 18.08
CA LYS A 409 17.99 10.62 16.99
C LYS A 409 17.46 11.97 16.51
N TRP A 410 16.17 12.19 16.69
CA TRP A 410 15.49 13.45 16.39
C TRP A 410 14.25 13.55 17.28
N ASP A 411 13.84 14.76 17.61
CA ASP A 411 12.65 15.02 18.43
C ASP A 411 11.99 16.33 18.05
N TYR A 412 10.70 16.43 18.33
CA TYR A 412 9.93 17.65 18.12
C TYR A 412 8.83 17.77 19.17
N GLN A 413 8.79 18.92 19.86
CA GLN A 413 7.75 19.24 20.82
C GLN A 413 6.52 19.77 20.10
N CYS A 414 5.38 19.09 20.22
CA CYS A 414 4.19 19.36 19.41
C CYS A 414 3.33 20.53 19.93
N GLY A 415 3.48 20.89 21.21
CA GLY A 415 2.59 21.84 21.88
C GLY A 415 1.18 21.29 22.17
N GLY A 416 1.03 19.96 22.10
CA GLY A 416 -0.22 19.23 22.38
C GLY A 416 0.04 17.72 22.36
N ASN A 417 -0.97 16.89 22.60
CA ASN A 417 -0.81 15.43 22.67
C ASN A 417 -0.98 14.78 21.29
N PRO A 418 0.11 14.29 20.66
CA PRO A 418 0.01 13.66 19.35
C PRO A 418 -0.60 12.26 19.47
N PHE A 419 -1.60 11.96 18.63
CA PHE A 419 -2.20 10.62 18.55
C PHE A 419 -1.83 9.86 17.27
N SER A 420 -1.28 10.54 16.25
CA SER A 420 -0.75 9.90 15.05
C SER A 420 0.44 10.65 14.50
N VAL A 421 1.35 9.90 13.88
CA VAL A 421 2.57 10.42 13.24
C VAL A 421 2.84 9.71 11.93
N GLN A 422 3.30 10.47 10.93
CA GLN A 422 3.77 9.93 9.67
C GLN A 422 5.02 10.66 9.19
N ARG A 423 6.07 9.89 8.86
CA ARG A 423 7.14 10.39 8.00
C ARG A 423 6.61 10.38 6.58
N LEU A 424 6.62 11.56 5.97
CA LEU A 424 6.24 11.75 4.59
C LEU A 424 7.44 11.45 3.69
N SER A 425 7.13 11.12 2.45
CA SER A 425 8.12 10.76 1.43
C SER A 425 9.10 11.92 1.15
N ASN A 426 8.66 13.18 1.28
CA ASN A 426 9.51 14.38 1.19
C ASN A 426 10.45 14.58 2.41
N GLY A 427 10.45 13.67 3.38
CA GLY A 427 11.26 13.72 4.59
C GLY A 427 10.63 14.49 5.75
N ASN A 428 9.54 15.24 5.53
CA ASN A 428 8.81 15.94 6.60
C ASN A 428 8.06 14.97 7.50
N THR A 429 7.62 15.46 8.65
CA THR A 429 6.85 14.70 9.64
C THR A 429 5.47 15.33 9.78
N PHE A 430 4.44 14.59 9.36
CA PHE A 430 3.05 14.92 9.68
C PHE A 430 2.71 14.44 11.08
N VAL A 431 2.05 15.29 11.87
CA VAL A 431 1.63 14.98 13.23
C VAL A 431 0.18 15.42 13.43
N ALA A 432 -0.62 14.53 14.04
CA ALA A 432 -2.00 14.80 14.35
C ALA A 432 -2.26 14.86 15.86
N MET A 433 -2.97 15.92 16.28
CA MET A 433 -3.50 16.15 17.62
C MET A 433 -5.00 16.45 17.50
N GLN A 434 -5.76 16.39 18.59
CA GLN A 434 -7.23 16.58 18.51
C GLN A 434 -7.65 17.94 17.93
N GLY A 435 -6.91 19.00 18.31
CA GLY A 435 -7.17 20.37 17.90
C GLY A 435 -6.27 20.91 16.79
N ARG A 436 -5.30 20.13 16.32
CA ARG A 436 -4.28 20.65 15.41
C ARG A 436 -3.62 19.55 14.60
N LEU A 437 -3.42 19.82 13.31
CA LEU A 437 -2.57 19.02 12.42
C LEU A 437 -1.38 19.88 12.02
N ILE A 438 -0.19 19.30 11.97
CA ILE A 438 1.04 20.00 11.60
C ILE A 438 1.89 19.15 10.65
N GLU A 439 2.69 19.82 9.83
CA GLU A 439 3.78 19.22 9.06
C GLU A 439 5.08 19.96 9.41
N VAL A 440 6.10 19.20 9.79
CA VAL A 440 7.37 19.73 10.29
C VAL A 440 8.51 19.19 9.45
N ASP A 441 9.42 20.06 9.02
CA ASP A 441 10.62 19.66 8.29
C ASP A 441 11.68 19.00 9.21
N ARG A 442 12.76 18.51 8.61
CA ARG A 442 13.89 17.90 9.35
C ARG A 442 14.61 18.89 10.29
N ASN A 443 14.54 20.19 9.98
CA ASN A 443 15.12 21.27 10.76
C ASN A 443 14.20 21.76 11.89
N LYS A 444 13.07 21.07 12.12
CA LYS A 444 12.07 21.38 13.15
C LYS A 444 11.26 22.64 12.86
N ASN A 445 11.23 23.12 11.61
CA ASN A 445 10.34 24.20 11.21
C ASN A 445 8.96 23.62 10.89
N GLU A 446 7.93 24.26 11.41
CA GLU A 446 6.56 23.99 10.98
C GLU A 446 6.35 24.60 9.59
N VAL A 447 6.19 23.73 8.59
CA VAL A 447 5.97 24.15 7.19
C VAL A 447 4.49 24.22 6.82
N TRP A 448 3.64 23.63 7.66
CA TRP A 448 2.19 23.68 7.51
C TRP A 448 1.49 23.41 8.84
N SER A 449 0.34 24.05 9.05
CA SER A 449 -0.60 23.64 10.10
C SER A 449 -2.05 23.93 9.75
N TYR A 450 -2.92 23.21 10.46
CA TYR A 450 -4.36 23.37 10.43
C TYR A 450 -4.90 23.32 11.86
N GLN A 451 -5.68 24.32 12.24
CA GLN A 451 -6.35 24.39 13.52
C GLN A 451 -7.77 23.82 13.42
N ARG A 452 -8.13 22.96 14.38
CA ARG A 452 -9.48 22.43 14.55
C ARG A 452 -10.06 22.96 15.86
N PRO A 453 -10.88 24.03 15.82
CA PRO A 453 -11.42 24.67 17.03
C PRO A 453 -12.19 23.71 17.94
N ASN A 454 -12.91 22.76 17.36
CA ASN A 454 -13.72 21.78 18.11
C ASN A 454 -12.89 20.73 18.87
N GLN A 455 -11.59 20.61 18.56
CA GLN A 455 -10.68 19.63 19.19
C GLN A 455 -11.24 18.20 19.19
N ASP A 456 -11.84 17.79 18.08
CA ASP A 456 -12.65 16.59 17.96
C ASP A 456 -12.02 15.51 17.07
N MET A 457 -10.82 15.72 16.53
CA MET A 457 -10.18 14.72 15.66
C MET A 457 -9.75 13.48 16.45
N GLN A 458 -10.16 12.31 16.00
CA GLN A 458 -9.79 11.01 16.60
C GLN A 458 -8.94 10.15 15.67
N ARG A 459 -8.98 10.41 14.37
CA ARG A 459 -8.15 9.73 13.37
C ARG A 459 -7.69 10.77 12.38
N ALA A 460 -6.45 10.69 11.92
CA ALA A 460 -5.95 11.58 10.90
C ALA A 460 -4.75 10.95 10.21
N ARG A 461 -4.60 11.23 8.91
CA ARG A 461 -3.41 10.90 8.15
C ARG A 461 -3.26 11.80 6.94
N LYS A 462 -2.02 12.04 6.53
CA LYS A 462 -1.66 12.50 5.20
C LYS A 462 -1.84 11.35 4.21
N LEU A 463 -2.43 11.65 3.07
CA LEU A 463 -2.64 10.74 1.95
C LEU A 463 -1.49 10.85 0.94
N PRO A 464 -1.27 9.82 0.12
CA PRO A 464 -0.20 9.85 -0.89
C PRO A 464 -0.33 10.99 -1.91
N ASN A 465 -1.55 11.46 -2.17
CA ASN A 465 -1.81 12.61 -3.04
C ASN A 465 -1.59 13.97 -2.35
N GLY A 466 -1.10 13.99 -1.12
CA GLY A 466 -0.83 15.20 -0.34
C GLY A 466 -2.03 15.74 0.45
N GLU A 467 -3.25 15.25 0.24
CA GLU A 467 -4.41 15.65 1.04
C GLU A 467 -4.32 15.10 2.47
N VAL A 468 -5.11 15.70 3.35
CA VAL A 468 -5.24 15.27 4.74
C VAL A 468 -6.64 14.70 4.93
N ALA A 469 -6.72 13.49 5.46
CA ALA A 469 -7.96 12.85 5.84
C ALA A 469 -8.04 12.72 7.37
N PHE A 470 -9.18 13.03 7.97
CA PHE A 470 -9.42 12.85 9.39
C PHE A 470 -10.87 12.46 9.70
N ILE A 471 -11.09 11.84 10.87
CA ILE A 471 -12.41 11.48 11.39
C ILE A 471 -12.59 12.15 12.75
N THR A 472 -13.74 12.79 12.93
CA THR A 472 -14.12 13.44 14.20
C THR A 472 -14.71 12.45 15.21
N ASN A 473 -14.84 12.86 16.46
CA ASN A 473 -15.47 12.09 17.54
C ASN A 473 -16.97 11.81 17.31
N VAL A 474 -17.62 12.55 16.41
CA VAL A 474 -19.01 12.33 15.97
C VAL A 474 -19.11 11.55 14.65
N GLY A 475 -17.98 11.06 14.12
CA GLY A 475 -17.98 10.21 12.92
C GLY A 475 -18.05 10.97 11.59
N GLN A 476 -17.66 12.24 11.57
CA GLN A 476 -17.53 12.96 10.30
C GLN A 476 -16.17 12.63 9.68
N TYR A 477 -16.16 11.98 8.52
CA TYR A 477 -14.96 11.82 7.70
C TYR A 477 -14.79 13.08 6.85
N ILE A 478 -13.61 13.68 6.91
CA ILE A 478 -13.25 14.87 6.13
C ILE A 478 -11.94 14.62 5.41
N ARG A 479 -11.92 14.93 4.11
CA ARG A 479 -10.72 15.05 3.29
C ARG A 479 -10.55 16.52 2.89
N MET A 480 -9.34 17.02 3.02
CA MET A 480 -9.03 18.43 2.83
C MET A 480 -7.72 18.60 2.06
N ASP A 481 -7.69 19.55 1.13
CA ASP A 481 -6.45 20.01 0.52
C ASP A 481 -5.72 20.92 1.53
N PRO A 482 -4.52 20.56 1.99
CA PRO A 482 -3.81 21.34 3.01
C PRO A 482 -3.44 22.75 2.53
N ARG A 483 -3.26 22.99 1.23
CA ARG A 483 -2.70 24.26 0.71
C ARG A 483 -3.68 25.42 0.81
N ASN A 484 -4.96 25.12 0.59
CA ASN A 484 -6.05 26.11 0.66
C ASN A 484 -7.05 25.80 1.79
N GLN A 485 -6.81 24.73 2.55
CA GLN A 485 -7.69 24.24 3.63
C GLN A 485 -9.13 23.97 3.18
N LYS A 486 -9.34 23.73 1.88
CA LYS A 486 -10.67 23.44 1.33
C LYS A 486 -10.99 21.98 1.52
N VAL A 487 -12.18 21.71 2.07
CA VAL A 487 -12.74 20.36 2.13
C VAL A 487 -13.03 19.86 0.72
N SER A 488 -12.40 18.75 0.35
CA SER A 488 -12.56 18.10 -0.96
C SER A 488 -13.59 16.97 -0.89
N LYS A 489 -13.74 16.31 0.26
CA LYS A 489 -14.75 15.27 0.47
C LYS A 489 -15.19 15.25 1.93
N GLN A 490 -16.48 15.02 2.14
CA GLN A 490 -17.05 14.87 3.48
C GLN A 490 -18.25 13.92 3.43
N PHE A 491 -18.29 12.98 4.38
CA PHE A 491 -19.43 12.09 4.60
C PHE A 491 -19.41 11.56 6.04
N ASN A 492 -20.50 10.92 6.45
CA ASN A 492 -20.61 10.32 7.77
C ASN A 492 -20.14 8.87 7.75
N VAL A 493 -19.41 8.50 8.80
CA VAL A 493 -19.09 7.13 9.17
C VAL A 493 -19.55 6.93 10.61
N ILE A 494 -19.63 5.68 11.07
CA ILE A 494 -19.78 5.44 12.49
C ILE A 494 -18.52 5.91 13.23
N ALA A 495 -18.73 6.72 14.27
CA ALA A 495 -17.67 7.29 15.08
C ALA A 495 -16.73 6.21 15.65
N PRO A 496 -15.40 6.43 15.65
CA PRO A 496 -14.44 5.49 16.21
C PRO A 496 -14.65 5.24 17.71
N GLN A 497 -15.14 6.23 18.47
CA GLN A 497 -15.45 6.15 19.93
C GLN A 497 -14.23 5.89 20.84
N ILE A 498 -13.01 6.01 20.31
CA ILE A 498 -11.76 6.01 21.07
C ILE A 498 -10.71 6.85 20.33
N ILE A 499 -9.88 7.61 21.05
CA ILE A 499 -8.88 8.49 20.42
C ILE A 499 -7.71 7.71 19.79
N PHE A 500 -7.33 6.56 20.36
CA PHE A 500 -6.13 5.83 19.94
C PHE A 500 -6.41 4.85 18.79
N GLY A 501 -5.50 4.81 17.82
CA GLY A 501 -5.50 3.86 16.70
C GLY A 501 -5.47 4.53 15.32
N SER A 502 -5.55 3.73 14.26
CA SER A 502 -5.40 4.20 12.87
C SER A 502 -6.71 4.17 12.07
N ILE A 503 -6.65 4.83 10.91
CA ILE A 503 -7.56 4.63 9.77
C ILE A 503 -6.73 4.24 8.55
N ASP A 504 -7.37 3.58 7.60
CA ASP A 504 -6.80 3.38 6.28
C ASP A 504 -7.66 4.00 5.19
N VAL A 505 -7.01 4.60 4.21
CA VAL A 505 -7.65 5.17 3.03
C VAL A 505 -7.04 4.48 1.83
N LEU A 506 -7.86 3.69 1.14
CA LEU A 506 -7.43 2.79 0.07
C LEU A 506 -7.22 3.56 -1.24
N PRO A 507 -6.43 3.02 -2.19
CA PRO A 507 -6.17 3.67 -3.49
C PRO A 507 -7.44 3.98 -4.31
N ASN A 508 -8.49 3.17 -4.15
CA ASN A 508 -9.81 3.40 -4.75
C ASN A 508 -10.63 4.48 -4.02
N GLY A 509 -10.08 5.15 -3.00
CA GLY A 509 -10.74 6.17 -2.21
C GLY A 509 -11.67 5.64 -1.12
N HIS A 510 -11.78 4.33 -0.94
CA HIS A 510 -12.53 3.75 0.18
C HIS A 510 -11.79 3.98 1.50
N VAL A 511 -12.52 3.90 2.61
CA VAL A 511 -11.98 4.17 3.95
C VAL A 511 -12.30 3.01 4.88
N LEU A 512 -11.26 2.43 5.50
CA LEU A 512 -11.40 1.44 6.55
C LEU A 512 -11.44 2.12 7.91
N VAL A 513 -12.50 1.88 8.66
CA VAL A 513 -12.72 2.48 9.98
C VAL A 513 -12.96 1.40 11.01
N ALA A 514 -12.09 1.35 12.03
CA ALA A 514 -12.30 0.58 13.24
C ALA A 514 -13.30 1.30 14.16
N GLN A 515 -14.46 0.68 14.39
CA GLN A 515 -15.56 1.23 15.18
C GLN A 515 -15.55 0.56 16.56
N PHE A 516 -14.82 1.16 17.50
CA PHE A 516 -14.59 0.59 18.83
C PHE A 516 -15.89 0.17 19.52
N GLY A 517 -16.86 1.10 19.60
CA GLY A 517 -18.13 0.87 20.29
C GLY A 517 -19.05 -0.14 19.61
N GLN A 518 -18.94 -0.32 18.28
CA GLN A 518 -19.76 -1.28 17.53
C GLN A 518 -19.12 -2.67 17.44
N GLY A 519 -17.86 -2.83 17.86
CA GLY A 519 -17.17 -4.11 17.76
C GLY A 519 -17.00 -4.57 16.32
N ARG A 520 -16.65 -3.66 15.41
CA ARG A 520 -16.41 -4.02 14.01
C ARG A 520 -15.48 -3.08 13.25
N VAL A 521 -14.92 -3.58 12.15
CA VAL A 521 -14.24 -2.77 11.14
C VAL A 521 -15.11 -2.73 9.89
N THR A 522 -15.32 -1.53 9.34
CA THR A 522 -16.13 -1.33 8.15
C THR A 522 -15.34 -0.61 7.08
N GLU A 523 -15.46 -1.08 5.84
CA GLU A 523 -15.04 -0.34 4.65
C GLU A 523 -16.19 0.55 4.18
N TYR A 524 -15.92 1.83 3.98
CA TYR A 524 -16.84 2.80 3.42
C TYR A 524 -16.39 3.18 2.02
N ASN A 525 -17.32 3.24 1.07
CA ASN A 525 -17.07 3.79 -0.25
C ASN A 525 -16.86 5.31 -0.17
N GLN A 526 -16.58 5.93 -1.32
CA GLN A 526 -16.31 7.35 -1.40
C GLN A 526 -17.49 8.22 -0.91
N ASP A 527 -18.72 7.71 -0.88
CA ASP A 527 -19.92 8.46 -0.49
C ASP A 527 -20.43 8.11 0.92
N GLY A 528 -19.65 7.34 1.70
CA GLY A 528 -20.01 6.92 3.06
C GLY A 528 -20.97 5.73 3.11
N GLY A 529 -21.21 5.05 1.99
CA GLY A 529 -21.91 3.78 1.97
C GLY A 529 -21.00 2.65 2.43
N GLN A 530 -21.51 1.75 3.28
CA GLN A 530 -20.78 0.55 3.67
C GLN A 530 -20.56 -0.37 2.46
N VAL A 531 -19.35 -0.91 2.34
CA VAL A 531 -18.94 -1.86 1.32
C VAL A 531 -18.72 -3.23 1.96
N GLY A 532 -19.41 -4.24 1.43
CA GLY A 532 -19.28 -5.62 1.88
C GLY A 532 -19.69 -5.85 3.34
N ASN A 533 -19.29 -7.03 3.84
CA ASN A 533 -19.54 -7.42 5.22
C ASN A 533 -18.44 -6.85 6.14
N PRO A 534 -18.81 -6.28 7.29
CA PRO A 534 -17.83 -5.77 8.23
C PRO A 534 -17.11 -6.93 8.94
N ILE A 535 -15.86 -6.69 9.36
CA ILE A 535 -15.14 -7.63 10.21
C ILE A 535 -15.66 -7.44 11.63
N VAL A 536 -16.30 -8.46 12.19
CA VAL A 536 -16.79 -8.43 13.58
C VAL A 536 -15.65 -8.82 14.51
N ILE A 537 -15.31 -7.92 15.44
CA ILE A 537 -14.19 -8.09 16.37
C ILE A 537 -14.44 -7.18 17.57
N ALA A 538 -14.19 -7.63 18.80
CA ALA A 538 -14.47 -6.79 19.95
C ALA A 538 -13.51 -5.59 19.98
N GLN A 539 -14.07 -4.38 20.15
CA GLN A 539 -13.35 -3.13 20.41
C GLN A 539 -12.10 -2.91 19.52
N PRO A 540 -12.27 -2.92 18.19
CA PRO A 540 -11.17 -2.62 17.30
C PRO A 540 -10.85 -1.14 17.40
N ASN A 541 -9.57 -0.80 17.34
CA ASN A 541 -9.14 0.59 17.42
C ASN A 541 -8.25 1.01 16.25
N SER A 542 -7.56 0.07 15.59
CA SER A 542 -6.69 0.30 14.43
C SER A 542 -7.00 -0.69 13.32
N VAL A 543 -6.88 -0.24 12.06
CA VAL A 543 -6.92 -1.10 10.87
C VAL A 543 -5.94 -0.58 9.81
N VAL A 544 -5.31 -1.51 9.09
CA VAL A 544 -4.58 -1.27 7.85
C VAL A 544 -4.81 -2.41 6.85
N ARG A 545 -5.03 -2.08 5.58
CA ARG A 545 -5.07 -3.04 4.47
C ARG A 545 -3.64 -3.38 4.07
N LEU A 546 -3.36 -4.66 4.02
CA LEU A 546 -2.07 -5.21 3.63
C LEU A 546 -2.01 -5.38 2.09
N PRO A 547 -0.81 -5.40 1.48
CA PRO A 547 -0.65 -5.58 0.03
C PRO A 547 -1.28 -6.86 -0.53
N ASN A 548 -1.40 -7.90 0.30
CA ASN A 548 -2.07 -9.17 -0.05
C ASN A 548 -3.61 -9.11 0.05
N GLY A 549 -4.19 -7.96 0.37
CA GLY A 549 -5.65 -7.79 0.52
C GLY A 549 -6.19 -8.05 1.93
N ASN A 550 -5.39 -8.61 2.85
CA ASN A 550 -5.81 -8.85 4.22
C ASN A 550 -5.91 -7.56 5.05
N ASN A 551 -6.68 -7.59 6.13
CA ASN A 551 -6.79 -6.48 7.07
C ASN A 551 -6.06 -6.83 8.37
N LEU A 552 -5.06 -6.04 8.75
CA LEU A 552 -4.41 -6.12 10.05
C LEU A 552 -5.15 -5.19 11.02
N VAL A 553 -5.68 -5.74 12.10
CA VAL A 553 -6.58 -5.08 13.04
C VAL A 553 -6.08 -5.26 14.46
N THR A 554 -6.13 -4.20 15.27
CA THR A 554 -5.84 -4.29 16.71
C THR A 554 -7.13 -4.25 17.52
N SER A 555 -7.23 -5.09 18.55
CA SER A 555 -8.29 -5.07 19.55
C SER A 555 -7.74 -4.56 20.88
N TYR A 556 -8.32 -3.45 21.35
CA TYR A 556 -7.75 -2.64 22.43
C TYR A 556 -7.79 -3.35 23.79
N GLN A 557 -8.98 -3.74 24.29
CA GLN A 557 -9.10 -4.42 25.58
C GLN A 557 -8.71 -5.90 25.52
N GLN A 558 -8.86 -6.54 24.36
CA GLN A 558 -8.38 -7.93 24.21
C GLN A 558 -6.86 -8.01 24.16
N ARG A 559 -6.15 -6.87 24.00
CA ARG A 559 -4.69 -6.82 23.93
C ARG A 559 -4.17 -7.73 22.82
N GLN A 560 -4.77 -7.63 21.64
CA GLN A 560 -4.52 -8.61 20.60
C GLN A 560 -4.47 -7.95 19.22
N VAL A 561 -3.57 -8.46 18.39
CA VAL A 561 -3.47 -8.10 16.98
C VAL A 561 -3.99 -9.27 16.17
N TYR A 562 -4.76 -8.99 15.13
CA TYR A 562 -5.39 -9.97 14.25
C TYR A 562 -5.12 -9.62 12.80
N GLU A 563 -5.00 -10.64 11.96
CA GLU A 563 -5.06 -10.49 10.50
C GLU A 563 -6.27 -11.25 9.97
N PHE A 564 -7.04 -10.59 9.11
CA PHE A 564 -8.25 -11.13 8.50
C PHE A 564 -8.13 -11.17 6.97
N ASN A 565 -8.40 -12.33 6.36
CA ASN A 565 -8.74 -12.44 4.95
C ASN A 565 -10.27 -12.35 4.82
N GLY A 566 -10.79 -11.23 4.31
CA GLY A 566 -12.22 -10.92 4.42
C GLY A 566 -12.65 -10.91 5.89
N ALA A 567 -13.59 -11.79 6.27
CA ALA A 567 -14.04 -11.97 7.65
C ALA A 567 -13.32 -13.12 8.40
N GLN A 568 -12.49 -13.90 7.71
CA GLN A 568 -11.80 -15.04 8.29
C GLN A 568 -10.49 -14.60 8.95
N GLN A 569 -10.34 -14.90 10.24
CA GLN A 569 -9.06 -14.71 10.93
C GLN A 569 -8.02 -15.71 10.39
N VAL A 570 -6.88 -15.19 9.91
CA VAL A 570 -5.77 -16.00 9.38
C VAL A 570 -4.50 -15.92 10.23
N TRP A 571 -4.38 -14.90 11.08
CA TRP A 571 -3.27 -14.76 12.02
C TRP A 571 -3.71 -13.97 13.25
N ASN A 572 -3.04 -14.20 14.39
CA ASN A 572 -3.20 -13.35 15.58
C ASN A 572 -1.95 -13.37 16.46
N PHE A 573 -1.83 -12.38 17.35
CA PHE A 573 -0.82 -12.31 18.39
C PHE A 573 -1.35 -11.63 19.65
N GLN A 574 -1.21 -12.30 20.80
CA GLN A 574 -1.56 -11.77 22.11
C GLN A 574 -0.44 -10.88 22.63
N THR A 575 -0.76 -9.65 22.97
CA THR A 575 0.16 -8.67 23.54
C THR A 575 0.04 -8.64 25.07
N ASP A 576 1.11 -8.24 25.75
CA ASP A 576 1.11 -8.12 27.23
C ASP A 576 0.31 -6.89 27.71
N GLY A 577 0.33 -5.84 26.91
CA GLY A 577 -0.29 -4.54 27.17
C GLY A 577 -1.44 -4.22 26.23
N ILE A 578 -2.08 -3.08 26.47
CA ILE A 578 -3.07 -2.50 25.57
C ILE A 578 -2.36 -2.14 24.25
N VAL A 579 -2.86 -2.66 23.13
CA VAL A 579 -2.30 -2.38 21.81
C VAL A 579 -2.99 -1.18 21.16
N PHE A 580 -2.20 -0.24 20.63
CA PHE A 580 -2.74 0.94 19.95
C PHE A 580 -2.72 0.81 18.44
N VAL A 581 -1.60 0.38 17.86
CA VAL A 581 -1.44 0.18 16.43
C VAL A 581 -0.53 -1.02 16.15
N ALA A 582 -0.76 -1.65 15.00
CA ALA A 582 0.13 -2.66 14.44
C ALA A 582 0.39 -2.34 12.96
N ARG A 583 1.61 -2.55 12.50
CA ARG A 583 2.00 -2.33 11.10
C ARG A 583 2.80 -3.53 10.60
N ARG A 584 2.46 -4.03 9.41
CA ARG A 584 3.28 -5.03 8.73
C ARG A 584 4.26 -4.36 7.79
N ARG A 585 5.50 -4.82 7.77
CA ARG A 585 6.47 -4.52 6.72
C ARG A 585 7.02 -5.77 6.09
#